data_AF-A0A9C9KBE1-F1
#
_entry.id   AF-A0A9C9KBE1-F1
#
_cell.length_a   1.000
_cell.length_b   1.000
_cell.length_c   1.000
_cell.angle_alpha   90.00
_cell.angle_beta   90.00
_cell.angle_gamma   90.00
#
_symmetry.space_group_name_H-M   'P 1'
#
loop_
_entity.id
_entity.type
_entity.pdbx_description
1 polymer ?
#
loop_
_entity_poly.entity_id
_entity_poly.type
_entity_poly.pdbx_seq_one_letter_code
_entity_poly.pdbx_strand_id
1 'polypeptide(L)'
;MKMIKRINRQAIFVLIPLSLLSALIEWKKLPLSILIGGALALVNLKGLHWEVLGLTNPEAARGAMGNLLFFSMFRLLIIFIILTVLLSFRLINIFGALTGLTVVFILIMKEGLAEARRL
;
A
#
# COMPACT_ATOMS: atom_id res chain seq x y z
N MET A 1 -13.65 -2.99 8.00
CA MET A 1 -13.86 -2.36 6.66
C MET A 1 -14.02 -0.83 6.66
N LYS A 2 -14.68 -0.19 7.64
CA LYS A 2 -14.89 1.27 7.64
C LYS A 2 -13.57 2.07 7.56
N MET A 3 -12.55 1.70 8.35
CA MET A 3 -11.22 2.34 8.32
C MET A 3 -10.55 2.26 6.93
N ILE A 4 -10.50 1.08 6.32
CA ILE A 4 -9.91 0.89 4.98
C ILE A 4 -10.63 1.71 3.91
N LYS A 5 -11.97 1.81 3.97
CA LYS A 5 -12.72 2.68 3.07
C LYS A 5 -12.35 4.16 3.25
N ARG A 6 -12.12 4.62 4.49
CA ARG A 6 -11.63 5.99 4.76
C ARG A 6 -10.23 6.20 4.20
N ILE A 7 -9.31 5.26 4.41
CA ILE A 7 -7.93 5.31 3.87
C ILE A 7 -7.96 5.37 2.35
N ASN A 8 -8.70 4.49 1.68
CA ASN A 8 -8.81 4.50 0.21
C ASN A 8 -9.36 5.83 -0.32
N ARG A 9 -10.38 6.38 0.34
CA ARG A 9 -10.97 7.67 -0.04
C ARG A 9 -9.95 8.80 0.13
N GLN A 10 -9.30 8.90 1.29
CA GLN A 10 -8.26 9.89 1.54
C GLN A 10 -7.08 9.74 0.57
N ALA A 11 -6.67 8.51 0.27
CA ALA A 11 -5.60 8.22 -0.66
C ALA A 11 -5.93 8.74 -2.07
N ILE A 12 -7.16 8.54 -2.57
CA ILE A 12 -7.58 9.11 -3.85
C ILE A 12 -7.51 10.65 -3.83
N PHE A 13 -8.02 11.29 -2.77
CA PHE A 13 -8.01 12.74 -2.63
C PHE A 13 -6.62 13.35 -2.48
N VAL A 14 -5.61 12.59 -2.01
CA VAL A 14 -4.24 13.08 -1.85
C VAL A 14 -3.37 12.69 -3.05
N LEU A 15 -3.43 11.44 -3.50
CA LEU A 15 -2.58 10.92 -4.58
C LEU A 15 -2.90 11.54 -5.93
N ILE A 16 -4.17 11.83 -6.25
CA ILE A 16 -4.53 12.43 -7.55
C ILE A 16 -3.96 13.85 -7.66
N PRO A 17 -4.22 14.79 -6.72
CA PRO A 17 -3.61 16.11 -6.79
C PRO A 17 -2.09 16.06 -6.73
N LEU A 18 -1.52 15.21 -5.87
CA LEU A 18 -0.07 15.10 -5.74
C LEU A 18 0.59 14.58 -7.04
N SER A 19 -0.03 13.59 -7.69
CA SER A 19 0.42 13.08 -8.98
C SER A 19 0.36 14.19 -10.04
N LEU A 20 -0.75 14.94 -10.12
CA LEU A 20 -0.89 16.05 -11.06
C LEU A 20 0.15 17.16 -10.82
N LEU A 21 0.37 17.56 -9.57
CA LEU A 21 1.37 18.56 -9.21
C LEU A 21 2.79 18.09 -9.53
N SER A 22 3.07 16.80 -9.35
CA SER A 22 4.38 16.25 -9.69
C SER A 22 4.71 16.32 -11.18
N ALA A 23 3.69 16.41 -12.06
CA ALA A 23 3.90 16.56 -13.50
C ALA A 23 4.56 17.90 -13.86
N LEU A 24 4.49 18.90 -12.97
CA LEU A 24 5.20 20.18 -13.11
C LEU A 24 6.72 20.03 -12.95
N ILE A 25 7.19 19.00 -12.23
CA ILE A 25 8.60 18.72 -12.02
C ILE A 25 9.10 17.79 -13.13
N GLU A 26 8.40 16.68 -13.35
CA GLU A 26 8.75 15.69 -14.37
C GLU A 26 7.47 15.02 -14.85
N TRP A 27 7.10 15.20 -16.11
CA TRP A 27 5.77 14.80 -16.59
C TRP A 27 5.69 13.36 -17.08
N LYS A 28 6.80 12.70 -17.42
CA LYS A 28 6.78 11.41 -18.11
C LYS A 28 6.57 10.23 -17.16
N LYS A 29 7.24 10.23 -15.99
CA LYS A 29 7.29 9.05 -15.11
C LYS A 29 6.83 9.34 -13.70
N LEU A 30 7.16 10.50 -13.15
CA LEU A 30 6.91 10.84 -11.75
C LEU A 30 5.42 10.76 -11.36
N PRO A 31 4.44 11.28 -12.15
CA PRO A 31 3.03 11.24 -11.80
C PRO A 31 2.51 9.81 -11.74
N LEU A 32 2.84 9.02 -12.77
CA LEU A 32 2.46 7.62 -12.86
C LEU A 32 3.08 6.79 -11.74
N SER A 33 4.34 7.09 -11.40
CA SER A 33 5.07 6.38 -10.35
C SER A 33 4.45 6.60 -8.98
N ILE A 34 4.01 7.83 -8.67
CA ILE A 34 3.26 8.15 -7.43
C ILE A 34 1.97 7.34 -7.36
N LEU A 35 1.22 7.25 -8.46
CA LEU A 35 -0.01 6.48 -8.49
C LEU A 35 0.25 4.98 -8.31
N ILE A 36 1.27 4.42 -8.97
CA ILE A 36 1.65 3.01 -8.85
C ILE A 36 2.11 2.69 -7.42
N GLY A 37 2.99 3.51 -6.85
CA GLY A 37 3.46 3.34 -5.48
C GLY A 37 2.32 3.38 -4.45
N GLY A 38 1.41 4.34 -4.62
CA GLY A 38 0.21 4.43 -3.78
C GLY A 38 -0.73 3.23 -3.96
N ALA A 39 -0.97 2.79 -5.19
CA ALA A 39 -1.80 1.62 -5.47
C ALA A 39 -1.22 0.34 -4.85
N LEU A 40 0.10 0.13 -4.97
CA LEU A 40 0.80 -1.00 -4.34
C LEU A 40 0.62 -0.99 -2.82
N ALA A 41 0.74 0.18 -2.18
CA ALA A 41 0.51 0.31 -0.74
C ALA A 41 -0.94 0.00 -0.34
N LEU A 42 -1.94 0.41 -1.13
CA LEU A 42 -3.35 0.09 -0.87
C LEU A 42 -3.67 -1.40 -1.04
N VAL A 43 -3.07 -2.05 -2.05
CA VAL A 43 -3.17 -3.51 -2.23
C VAL A 43 -2.53 -4.24 -1.04
N ASN A 44 -1.36 -3.76 -0.60
CA ASN A 44 -0.67 -4.30 0.58
C ASN A 44 -1.54 -4.19 1.84
N LEU A 45 -2.18 -3.03 2.07
CA LEU A 45 -3.11 -2.82 3.19
C LEU A 45 -4.28 -3.82 3.19
N LYS A 46 -4.88 -4.08 2.02
CA LYS A 46 -5.97 -5.08 1.91
C LYS A 46 -5.48 -6.47 2.26
N GLY A 47 -4.31 -6.87 1.77
CA GLY A 47 -3.70 -8.15 2.12
C GLY A 47 -3.46 -8.27 3.63
N LEU A 48 -2.92 -7.21 4.25
CA LEU A 48 -2.65 -7.19 5.68
C LEU A 48 -3.94 -7.31 6.50
N HIS A 49 -5.03 -6.66 6.06
CA HIS A 49 -6.33 -6.81 6.70
C HIS A 49 -6.85 -8.25 6.66
N TRP A 50 -6.74 -8.93 5.51
CA TRP A 50 -7.15 -10.33 5.38
C TRP A 50 -6.31 -11.27 6.24
N GLU A 51 -4.99 -11.03 6.30
CA GLU A 51 -4.09 -11.80 7.15
C GLU A 51 -4.46 -11.66 8.63
N VAL A 52 -4.67 -10.42 9.11
CA VAL A 52 -5.07 -10.16 10.50
C VAL A 52 -6.43 -10.80 10.81
N LEU A 53 -7.41 -10.69 9.90
CA LEU A 53 -8.72 -11.31 10.08
C LEU A 53 -8.62 -12.84 10.21
N GLY A 54 -7.76 -13.46 9.40
CA GLY A 54 -7.46 -14.89 9.44
C GLY A 54 -6.81 -15.33 10.75
N LEU A 55 -5.95 -14.49 11.34
CA LEU A 55 -5.33 -14.77 12.65
C LEU A 55 -6.30 -14.63 13.83
N THR A 56 -7.29 -13.74 13.73
CA THR A 56 -8.30 -13.54 14.78
C THR A 56 -9.38 -14.62 14.83
N ASN A 57 -9.40 -15.55 13.87
CA ASN A 57 -10.35 -16.66 13.85
C ASN A 57 -9.76 -17.90 14.57
N PRO A 58 -10.34 -18.33 15.72
CA PRO A 58 -9.74 -19.37 16.57
C PRO A 58 -9.58 -20.73 15.87
N GLU A 59 -10.46 -21.06 14.92
CA GLU A 59 -10.42 -22.32 14.16
C GLU A 59 -9.25 -22.38 13.14
N ALA A 60 -8.77 -21.23 12.66
CA ALA A 60 -7.65 -21.16 11.71
C ALA A 60 -6.28 -21.17 12.42
N ALA A 61 -6.21 -20.85 13.71
CA ALA A 61 -4.95 -20.59 14.42
C ALA A 61 -4.02 -21.80 14.57
N ARG A 62 -4.54 -23.04 14.55
CA ARG A 62 -3.75 -24.29 14.69
C ARG A 62 -3.22 -24.80 13.33
N GLY A 63 -2.41 -23.99 12.65
CA GLY A 63 -1.70 -24.37 11.41
C GLY A 63 -1.67 -23.27 10.35
N ALA A 64 -2.63 -22.33 10.34
CA ALA A 64 -2.68 -21.26 9.35
C ALA A 64 -1.63 -20.16 9.59
N MET A 65 -1.05 -20.06 10.80
CA MET A 65 -0.05 -19.02 11.09
C MET A 65 1.19 -19.13 10.19
N GLY A 66 1.66 -20.34 9.88
CA GLY A 66 2.76 -20.57 8.93
C GLY A 66 2.39 -20.17 7.50
N ASN A 67 1.19 -20.55 7.04
CA ASN A 67 0.70 -20.17 5.71
C ASN A 67 0.50 -18.66 5.60
N LEU A 68 -0.03 -18.00 6.63
CA LEU A 68 -0.24 -16.55 6.66
C LEU A 68 1.09 -15.78 6.62
N LEU A 69 2.10 -16.22 7.38
CA LEU A 69 3.45 -15.66 7.30
C LEU A 69 4.07 -15.86 5.90
N PHE A 70 3.92 -17.06 5.33
CA PHE A 70 4.40 -17.38 3.98
C PHE A 70 3.74 -16.49 2.93
N PHE A 71 2.41 -16.31 2.96
CA PHE A 71 1.69 -15.43 2.03
C PHE A 71 2.07 -13.95 2.23
N SER A 72 2.37 -13.51 3.46
CA SER A 72 2.83 -12.15 3.72
C SER A 72 4.23 -11.91 3.12
N MET A 73 5.15 -12.87 3.29
CA MET A 73 6.48 -12.84 2.67
C MET A 73 6.39 -12.90 1.14
N PHE A 74 5.53 -13.77 0.60
CA PHE A 74 5.31 -13.92 -0.83
C PHE A 74 4.69 -12.66 -1.45
N ARG A 75 3.78 -11.98 -0.74
CA ARG A 75 3.25 -10.67 -1.13
C ARG A 75 4.35 -9.62 -1.20
N LEU A 76 5.22 -9.55 -0.19
CA LEU A 76 6.37 -8.64 -0.19
C LEU A 76 7.31 -8.93 -1.36
N LEU A 77 7.56 -10.22 -1.65
CA LEU A 77 8.35 -10.65 -2.80
C LEU A 77 7.71 -10.19 -4.12
N ILE A 78 6.39 -10.37 -4.30
CA ILE A 78 5.68 -9.92 -5.50
C ILE A 78 5.80 -8.39 -5.66
N ILE A 79 5.61 -7.63 -4.58
CA ILE A 79 5.76 -6.16 -4.61
C ILE A 79 7.18 -5.78 -5.02
N PHE A 80 8.20 -6.46 -4.47
CA PHE A 80 9.59 -6.25 -4.85
C PHE A 80 9.86 -6.59 -6.31
N ILE A 81 9.34 -7.71 -6.82
CA ILE A 81 9.47 -8.11 -8.22
C ILE A 81 8.83 -7.07 -9.13
N ILE A 82 7.60 -6.63 -8.82
CA ILE A 82 6.89 -5.60 -9.60
C ILE A 82 7.72 -4.31 -9.63
N LEU A 83 8.20 -3.84 -8.47
CA LEU A 83 9.01 -2.63 -8.39
C LEU A 83 10.33 -2.79 -9.16
N THR A 84 10.99 -3.94 -9.06
CA THR A 84 12.25 -4.24 -9.75
C THR A 84 12.05 -4.24 -11.26
N VAL A 85 11.02 -4.93 -11.76
CA VAL A 85 10.67 -4.96 -13.18
C VAL A 85 10.38 -3.55 -13.71
N LEU A 86 9.54 -2.80 -13.02
CA LEU A 86 9.19 -1.43 -13.42
C LEU A 86 10.42 -0.50 -13.43
N LEU A 87 11.36 -0.70 -12.49
CA LEU A 87 12.60 0.07 -12.42
C LEU A 87 13.59 -0.34 -13.52
N SER A 88 13.76 -1.64 -13.79
CA SER A 88 14.64 -2.18 -14.84
C SER A 88 14.23 -1.73 -16.24
N PHE A 89 12.93 -1.71 -16.53
CA PHE A 89 12.40 -1.16 -17.79
C PHE A 89 12.35 0.38 -17.80
N ARG A 90 12.82 1.04 -16.73
CA ARG A 90 12.77 2.49 -16.52
C ARG A 90 11.36 3.06 -16.73
N LEU A 91 10.32 2.29 -16.45
CA LEU A 91 8.92 2.70 -16.63
C LEU A 91 8.47 3.63 -15.51
N ILE A 92 9.10 3.54 -14.34
CA ILE A 92 8.79 4.36 -13.17
C ILE A 92 10.04 5.06 -12.62
N ASN A 93 9.80 6.20 -11.97
CA ASN A 93 10.74 6.90 -11.12
C ASN A 93 10.63 6.32 -9.69
N ILE A 94 11.76 5.87 -9.14
CA ILE A 94 11.80 5.27 -7.79
C ILE A 94 11.33 6.25 -6.72
N PHE A 95 11.69 7.53 -6.83
CA PHE A 95 11.27 8.55 -5.88
C PHE A 95 9.76 8.75 -5.94
N GLY A 96 9.17 8.78 -7.15
CA GLY A 96 7.72 8.86 -7.29
C GLY A 96 7.00 7.67 -6.64
N ALA A 97 7.47 6.45 -6.89
CA ALA A 97 6.89 5.25 -6.28
C ALA A 97 7.01 5.27 -4.75
N LEU A 98 8.16 5.67 -4.21
CA LEU A 98 8.37 5.81 -2.77
C LEU A 98 7.49 6.92 -2.16
N THR A 99 7.30 8.03 -2.86
CA THR A 99 6.39 9.11 -2.43
C THR A 99 4.96 8.59 -2.34
N GLY A 100 4.46 7.91 -3.38
CA GLY A 100 3.12 7.32 -3.38
C GLY A 100 2.91 6.33 -2.24
N LEU A 101 3.89 5.46 -2.01
CA LEU A 101 3.87 4.49 -0.92
C LEU A 101 3.86 5.18 0.46
N THR A 102 4.73 6.18 0.66
CA THR A 102 4.85 6.94 1.91
C THR A 102 3.56 7.69 2.26
N VAL A 103 2.92 8.32 1.27
CA VAL A 103 1.65 9.02 1.49
C VAL A 103 0.59 8.07 2.02
N VAL A 104 0.42 6.91 1.39
CA VAL A 104 -0.55 5.91 1.85
C VAL A 104 -0.16 5.36 3.22
N PHE A 105 1.13 5.12 3.47
CA PHE A 105 1.61 4.69 4.79
C PHE A 105 1.27 5.68 5.90
N ILE A 106 1.46 6.99 5.66
CA ILE A 106 1.05 8.04 6.62
C ILE A 106 -0.45 8.00 6.88
N LEU A 107 -1.28 7.82 5.85
CA LEU A 107 -2.73 7.71 6.01
C LEU A 107 -3.12 6.48 6.84
N ILE A 108 -2.45 5.35 6.60
CA ILE A 108 -2.65 4.11 7.39
C ILE A 108 -2.28 4.37 8.85
N MET A 109 -1.12 4.97 9.13
CA MET A 109 -0.70 5.29 10.49
C MET A 109 -1.67 6.24 11.18
N LYS A 110 -2.10 7.30 10.49
CA LYS A 110 -3.05 8.29 11.03
C LYS A 110 -4.38 7.65 11.39
N GLU A 111 -4.98 6.90 10.47
CA GLU A 111 -6.27 6.24 10.71
C GLU A 111 -6.17 5.07 11.69
N GLY A 112 -5.08 4.31 11.65
CA GLY A 112 -4.80 3.23 12.60
C GLY A 112 -4.68 3.76 14.04
N LEU A 113 -3.94 4.85 14.24
CA LEU A 113 -3.84 5.50 15.55
C LEU A 113 -5.18 6.10 16.00
N ALA A 114 -5.94 6.71 15.09
CA ALA A 114 -7.24 7.28 15.42
C ALA A 114 -8.25 6.20 15.83
N GLU A 115 -8.22 5.03 15.21
CA GLU A 115 -9.07 3.90 15.59
C GLU A 115 -8.60 3.28 16.92
N ALA A 116 -7.30 3.14 17.13
CA ALA A 116 -6.73 2.62 18.39
C ALA A 116 -7.07 3.49 19.61
N ARG A 117 -7.20 4.82 19.45
CA ARG A 117 -7.62 5.73 20.53
C ARG A 117 -9.13 5.72 20.81
N ARG A 118 -9.93 5.12 19.92
CA ARG A 118 -11.39 5.00 20.09
C ARG A 118 -11.79 3.69 20.78
N LEU A 119 -10.87 2.74 20.86
CA LEU A 119 -10.97 1.53 21.69
C LEU A 119 -10.65 1.90 23.15
#